data_AF-A0A1Q3BWU8-F1
#
_entry.id   AF-A0A1Q3BWU8-F1
#
_cell.length_a   1.000
_cell.length_b   1.000
_cell.length_c   1.000
_cell.angle_alpha   90.00
_cell.angle_beta   90.00
_cell.angle_gamma   90.00
#
_symmetry.space_group_name_H-M   'P 1'
#
loop_
_entity.id
_entity.type
_entity.pdbx_description
1 polymer ?
#
loop_
_entity_poly.entity_id
_entity_poly.type
_entity_poly.pdbx_seq_one_letter_code
_entity_poly.pdbx_strand_id
1 'polypeptide(L)'
;YIYTCPGVLNMMRQFTGQRKLLPPAKTKFATAFLILPSIHKHTENSRKMFTSNEWTKGKWEKEALGKKVASIVLMPSFWLIMHCLKVIIPLVCVLRLVDGEMKPSRGYIYGAMDRAKEVIMKSFLGNEEKYKEVFTIIDRRWEVKLYRPLHAAAHFLNLEFYYYNKSVDVDFGVQDGLLKCIQRFVPSTDVQDKTSDELAIYKVKGLFGISMAIRLRSTKAPAEWWSTFGASTQNLQAYLSLTCSPLGCERNWSIFE
;
A
#
# COMPACT_ATOMS: atom_id res chain seq x y z
N TYR A 1 11.96 18.62 -20.04
CA TYR A 1 12.86 18.57 -21.21
C TYR A 1 12.33 17.65 -22.31
N ILE A 2 12.31 16.31 -22.14
CA ILE A 2 11.84 15.39 -23.20
C ILE A 2 10.44 15.76 -23.71
N TYR A 3 9.45 15.90 -22.81
CA TYR A 3 8.07 16.25 -23.19
C TYR A 3 7.86 17.69 -23.64
N THR A 4 8.83 18.57 -23.38
CA THR A 4 8.75 20.00 -23.72
C THR A 4 9.46 20.31 -25.05
N CYS A 5 10.17 19.33 -25.63
CA CYS A 5 10.86 19.48 -26.90
C CYS A 5 10.30 18.46 -27.91
N PRO A 6 9.51 18.89 -28.92
CA PRO A 6 8.84 17.97 -29.85
C PRO A 6 9.78 17.01 -30.59
N GLY A 7 10.96 17.48 -30.99
CA GLY A 7 11.95 16.64 -31.66
C GLY A 7 12.51 15.54 -30.75
N VAL A 8 12.88 15.89 -29.51
CA VAL A 8 13.36 14.93 -28.51
C VAL A 8 12.25 13.95 -28.11
N LEU A 9 10.99 14.41 -28.02
CA LEU A 9 9.84 13.55 -27.75
C LEU A 9 9.60 12.54 -28.87
N ASN A 10 9.72 12.96 -30.12
CA ASN A 10 9.57 12.08 -31.28
C ASN A 10 10.69 11.04 -31.34
N MET A 11 11.93 11.45 -31.07
CA MET A 11 13.06 10.54 -30.93
C MET A 11 12.78 9.50 -29.83
N MET A 12 12.38 9.95 -28.63
CA MET A 12 12.03 9.04 -27.54
C MET A 12 10.97 8.02 -27.95
N ARG A 13 9.93 8.45 -28.67
CA ARG A 13 8.85 7.56 -29.16
C ARG A 13 9.36 6.51 -30.14
N GLN A 14 10.34 6.82 -30.99
CA GLN A 14 10.95 5.83 -31.87
C GLN A 14 11.68 4.76 -31.05
N PHE A 15 12.45 5.16 -30.04
CA PHE A 15 13.18 4.22 -29.18
C PHE A 15 12.27 3.44 -28.21
N THR A 16 11.08 3.93 -27.88
CA THR A 16 10.14 3.23 -26.99
C THR A 16 9.04 2.45 -27.71
N GLY A 17 8.99 2.46 -29.04
CA GLY A 17 7.89 1.87 -29.81
C GLY A 17 6.56 2.57 -29.52
N GLN A 18 6.57 3.92 -29.54
CA GLN A 18 5.44 4.81 -29.26
C GLN A 18 4.90 4.77 -27.82
N ARG A 19 5.56 4.06 -26.91
CA ARG A 19 5.17 4.02 -25.49
C ARG A 19 5.54 5.32 -24.78
N LYS A 20 4.59 5.84 -23.98
CA LYS A 20 4.80 7.07 -23.18
C LYS A 20 5.58 6.73 -21.91
N LEU A 21 6.51 7.62 -21.53
CA LEU A 21 7.22 7.64 -20.25
C LEU A 21 6.38 8.17 -19.08
N LEU A 22 5.34 8.96 -19.38
CA LEU A 22 4.43 9.53 -18.39
C LEU A 22 3.05 8.87 -18.51
N PRO A 23 2.52 8.24 -17.44
CA PRO A 23 1.11 7.86 -17.40
C PRO A 23 0.22 9.12 -17.28
N PRO A 24 -1.06 9.06 -17.70
CA PRO A 24 -2.02 10.12 -17.39
C PRO A 24 -2.21 10.20 -15.87
N ALA A 25 -1.91 11.35 -15.25
CA ALA A 25 -1.94 11.50 -13.79
C ALA A 25 -3.05 12.47 -13.33
N LYS A 26 -3.80 12.08 -12.29
CA LYS A 26 -4.90 12.86 -11.68
C LYS A 26 -4.55 13.52 -10.33
N THR A 27 -3.41 13.26 -9.68
CA THR A 27 -3.09 13.86 -8.35
C THR A 27 -1.59 14.17 -8.15
N LYS A 28 -1.30 15.29 -7.45
CA LYS A 28 0.01 15.99 -7.37
C LYS A 28 1.05 15.39 -6.40
N PHE A 29 0.64 14.73 -5.32
CA PHE A 29 1.58 14.31 -4.26
C PHE A 29 2.36 13.01 -4.55
N ALA A 30 1.84 12.16 -5.45
CA ALA A 30 2.47 10.88 -5.79
C ALA A 30 2.94 10.81 -7.26
N THR A 31 2.87 11.91 -8.00
CA THR A 31 3.18 11.93 -9.43
C THR A 31 4.65 11.57 -9.69
N ALA A 32 5.58 12.08 -8.89
CA ALA A 32 7.02 11.82 -9.08
C ALA A 32 7.36 10.34 -8.91
N PHE A 33 6.91 9.71 -7.81
CA PHE A 33 7.20 8.30 -7.53
C PHE A 33 6.51 7.32 -8.50
N LEU A 34 5.40 7.71 -9.12
CA LEU A 34 4.68 6.89 -10.10
C LEU A 34 5.20 7.03 -11.53
N ILE A 35 5.85 8.15 -11.85
CA ILE A 35 6.50 8.35 -13.14
C ILE A 35 7.78 7.51 -13.23
N LEU A 36 8.56 7.47 -12.16
CA LEU A 36 9.85 6.80 -12.11
C LEU A 36 9.83 5.31 -12.54
N PRO A 37 8.86 4.45 -12.17
CA PRO A 37 8.81 3.08 -12.69
C PRO A 37 8.58 3.00 -14.21
N SER A 38 7.84 3.94 -14.80
CA SER A 38 7.69 4.00 -16.26
C SER A 38 9.01 4.37 -16.94
N ILE A 39 9.76 5.30 -16.37
CA ILE A 39 11.12 5.62 -16.81
C ILE A 39 12.04 4.40 -16.66
N HIS A 40 11.94 3.65 -15.55
CA HIS A 40 12.77 2.47 -15.29
C HIS A 40 12.59 1.40 -16.37
N LYS A 41 11.33 1.18 -16.77
CA LYS A 41 10.99 0.20 -17.82
C LYS A 41 11.65 0.52 -19.16
N HIS A 42 11.97 1.78 -19.40
CA HIS A 42 12.59 2.27 -20.62
C HIS A 42 14.06 2.67 -20.43
N THR A 43 14.74 2.14 -19.41
CA THR A 43 16.16 2.44 -19.10
C THR A 43 17.05 2.23 -20.33
N GLU A 44 17.05 1.02 -20.89
CA GLU A 44 17.93 0.68 -22.01
C GLU A 44 17.61 1.52 -23.25
N ASN A 45 16.32 1.71 -23.55
CA ASN A 45 15.86 2.53 -24.66
C ASN A 45 16.28 3.99 -24.50
N SER A 46 16.19 4.53 -23.28
CA SER A 46 16.63 5.89 -22.97
C SER A 46 18.14 6.00 -23.18
N ARG A 47 18.94 5.07 -22.65
CA ARG A 47 20.40 5.08 -22.85
C ARG A 47 20.75 5.01 -24.34
N LYS A 48 20.12 4.11 -25.11
CA LYS A 48 20.31 4.01 -26.57
C LYS A 48 19.96 5.31 -27.29
N MET A 49 18.87 5.98 -26.90
CA MET A 49 18.49 7.28 -27.47
C MET A 49 19.59 8.33 -27.26
N PHE A 50 20.09 8.48 -26.02
CA PHE A 50 21.10 9.48 -25.67
C PHE A 50 22.51 9.16 -26.19
N THR A 51 22.77 7.92 -26.62
CA THR A 51 24.01 7.52 -27.32
C THR A 51 23.84 7.41 -28.85
N SER A 52 22.65 7.68 -29.38
CA SER A 52 22.37 7.55 -30.81
C SER A 52 23.06 8.63 -31.63
N ASN A 53 23.33 8.35 -32.91
CA ASN A 53 23.87 9.33 -33.85
C ASN A 53 22.94 10.54 -34.01
N GLU A 54 21.63 10.33 -33.93
CA GLU A 54 20.63 11.40 -34.05
C GLU A 54 20.71 12.36 -32.85
N TRP A 55 21.00 11.85 -31.65
CA TRP A 55 21.25 12.67 -30.48
C TRP A 55 22.62 13.34 -30.53
N THR A 56 23.70 12.58 -30.74
CA THR A 56 25.09 13.06 -30.63
C THR A 56 25.47 14.06 -31.73
N LYS A 57 24.87 13.95 -32.91
CA LYS A 57 25.01 14.94 -34.00
C LYS A 57 23.90 16.00 -34.01
N GLY A 58 22.87 15.81 -33.18
CA GLY A 58 21.71 16.67 -33.09
C GLY A 58 22.00 17.99 -32.39
N LYS A 59 21.14 18.98 -32.64
CA LYS A 59 21.23 20.29 -31.97
C LYS A 59 21.01 20.21 -30.45
N TRP A 60 20.30 19.19 -29.97
CA TRP A 60 19.94 19.01 -28.56
C TRP A 60 21.14 18.62 -27.68
N GLU A 61 22.15 17.94 -28.24
CA GLU A 61 23.41 17.68 -27.52
C GLU A 61 24.13 19.00 -27.20
N LYS A 62 23.97 20.04 -28.02
CA LYS A 62 24.61 21.35 -27.79
C LYS A 62 23.88 22.20 -26.74
N GLU A 63 22.61 21.90 -26.45
CA GLU A 63 21.81 22.64 -25.47
C GLU A 63 22.22 22.29 -24.04
N ALA A 64 22.38 23.30 -23.17
CA ALA A 64 22.78 23.08 -21.77
C ALA A 64 21.84 22.11 -21.02
N LEU A 65 20.52 22.24 -21.24
CA LEU A 65 19.53 21.33 -20.65
C LEU A 65 19.61 19.91 -21.26
N GLY A 66 19.86 19.80 -22.56
CA GLY A 66 20.05 18.51 -23.24
C GLY A 66 21.25 17.76 -22.70
N LYS A 67 22.40 18.44 -22.57
CA LYS A 67 23.62 17.88 -21.94
C LYS A 67 23.36 17.39 -20.53
N LYS A 68 22.67 18.20 -19.72
CA LYS A 68 22.34 17.85 -18.33
C LYS A 68 21.44 16.63 -18.23
N VAL A 69 20.44 16.51 -19.10
CA VAL A 69 19.56 15.33 -19.10
C VAL A 69 20.31 14.09 -19.57
N ALA A 70 21.12 14.21 -20.62
CA ALA A 70 21.95 13.12 -21.12
C ALA A 70 22.92 12.62 -20.04
N SER A 71 23.59 13.52 -19.31
CA SER A 71 24.50 13.11 -18.23
C SER A 71 23.78 12.36 -17.12
N ILE A 72 22.60 12.83 -16.67
CA ILE A 72 21.80 12.14 -15.65
C ILE A 72 21.39 10.73 -16.12
N VAL A 73 20.89 10.60 -17.35
CA VAL A 73 20.45 9.30 -17.90
C VAL A 73 21.63 8.36 -18.12
N LEU A 74 22.82 8.86 -18.43
CA LEU A 74 23.99 8.01 -18.64
C LEU A 74 24.71 7.62 -17.34
N MET A 75 24.48 8.34 -16.25
CA MET A 75 25.05 8.04 -14.93
C MET A 75 24.55 6.69 -14.38
N PRO A 76 25.45 5.73 -14.05
CA PRO A 76 25.04 4.46 -13.43
C PRO A 76 24.33 4.62 -12.09
N SER A 77 24.76 5.59 -11.27
CA SER A 77 24.18 5.87 -9.95
C SER A 77 22.72 6.31 -10.01
N PHE A 78 22.32 7.01 -11.07
CA PHE A 78 20.92 7.38 -11.29
C PHE A 78 20.01 6.14 -11.35
N TRP A 79 20.43 5.10 -12.08
CA TRP A 79 19.66 3.85 -12.20
C TRP A 79 19.75 2.97 -10.96
N LEU A 80 20.82 3.09 -10.16
CA LEU A 80 20.90 2.47 -8.84
C LEU A 80 19.83 3.05 -7.90
N ILE A 81 19.62 4.36 -7.90
CA ILE A 81 18.52 5.00 -7.13
C ILE A 81 17.15 4.48 -7.61
N MET A 82 17.02 4.16 -8.89
CA MET A 82 15.77 3.58 -9.40
C MET A 82 15.51 2.15 -8.91
N HIS A 83 16.52 1.44 -8.41
CA HIS A 83 16.28 0.18 -7.71
C HIS A 83 15.56 0.39 -6.37
N CYS A 84 15.75 1.54 -5.71
CA CYS A 84 15.00 1.90 -4.49
C CYS A 84 13.49 2.02 -4.75
N LEU A 85 13.06 2.22 -6.00
CA LEU A 85 11.64 2.24 -6.36
C LEU A 85 10.94 0.91 -6.10
N LYS A 86 11.68 -0.21 -6.17
CA LYS A 86 11.16 -1.54 -5.79
C LYS A 86 10.67 -1.57 -4.34
N VAL A 87 11.25 -0.72 -3.49
CA VAL A 87 10.86 -0.53 -2.08
C VAL A 87 9.83 0.60 -1.93
N ILE A 88 10.07 1.74 -2.56
CA ILE A 88 9.28 2.96 -2.35
C ILE A 88 7.86 2.83 -2.92
N ILE A 89 7.70 2.24 -4.12
CA ILE A 89 6.39 2.18 -4.79
C ILE A 89 5.35 1.40 -3.97
N PRO A 90 5.65 0.18 -3.49
CA PRO A 90 4.70 -0.55 -2.63
C PRO A 90 4.27 0.26 -1.40
N LEU A 91 5.20 0.98 -0.77
CA LEU A 91 4.90 1.80 0.41
C LEU A 91 4.04 3.03 0.06
N VAL A 92 4.30 3.69 -1.07
CA VAL A 92 3.47 4.80 -1.57
C VAL A 92 2.03 4.33 -1.86
N CYS A 93 1.86 3.11 -2.35
CA CYS A 93 0.53 2.52 -2.53
C CYS A 93 -0.21 2.32 -1.20
N VAL A 94 0.49 1.90 -0.13
CA VAL A 94 -0.09 1.80 1.21
C VAL A 94 -0.50 3.18 1.73
N LEU A 95 0.36 4.19 1.60
CA LEU A 95 0.03 5.56 2.04
C LEU A 95 -1.22 6.09 1.33
N ARG A 96 -1.32 5.91 0.01
CA ARG A 96 -2.51 6.31 -0.76
C ARG A 96 -3.80 5.64 -0.33
N LEU A 97 -3.72 4.39 0.13
CA LEU A 97 -4.89 3.68 0.65
C LEU A 97 -5.38 4.29 1.97
N VAL A 98 -4.44 4.79 2.79
CA VAL A 98 -4.73 5.42 4.08
C VAL A 98 -5.22 6.87 3.91
N ASP A 99 -4.65 7.59 2.94
CA ASP A 99 -5.02 8.99 2.62
C ASP A 99 -6.34 9.10 1.86
N GLY A 100 -6.91 8.00 1.37
CA GLY A 100 -8.22 8.00 0.75
C GLY A 100 -9.32 8.28 1.79
N GLU A 101 -10.16 9.29 1.55
CA GLU A 101 -11.28 9.70 2.43
C GLU A 101 -12.32 8.58 2.72
N MET A 102 -12.22 7.44 2.05
CA MET A 102 -13.09 6.31 2.33
C MET A 102 -12.71 5.68 3.68
N LYS A 103 -13.69 5.73 4.59
CA LYS A 103 -13.63 5.31 5.99
C LYS A 103 -13.23 3.85 6.32
N PRO A 104 -13.10 2.84 5.42
CA PRO A 104 -12.64 1.52 5.86
C PRO A 104 -11.12 1.36 6.00
N SER A 105 -10.30 2.40 5.82
CA SER A 105 -8.82 2.33 5.75
C SER A 105 -8.13 1.56 6.90
N ARG A 106 -8.69 1.56 8.11
CA ARG A 106 -8.08 0.93 9.31
C ARG A 106 -7.91 -0.59 9.20
N GLY A 107 -8.87 -1.32 8.61
CA GLY A 107 -8.81 -2.79 8.48
C GLY A 107 -8.03 -3.27 7.25
N TYR A 108 -7.69 -2.36 6.34
CA TYR A 108 -6.97 -2.66 5.11
C TYR A 108 -5.47 -2.37 5.21
N ILE A 109 -5.06 -1.45 6.10
CA ILE A 109 -3.66 -1.02 6.21
C ILE A 109 -2.71 -2.18 6.58
N TYR A 110 -3.11 -3.09 7.47
CA TYR A 110 -2.30 -4.26 7.83
C TYR A 110 -2.05 -5.15 6.61
N GLY A 111 -3.12 -5.59 5.94
CA GLY A 111 -3.02 -6.41 4.73
C GLY A 111 -2.39 -5.67 3.54
N ALA A 112 -2.45 -4.34 3.48
CA ALA A 112 -1.76 -3.55 2.48
C ALA A 112 -0.25 -3.48 2.75
N MET A 113 0.15 -3.34 4.01
CA MET A 113 1.55 -3.36 4.43
C MET A 113 2.17 -4.73 4.18
N ASP A 114 1.46 -5.80 4.53
CA ASP A 114 1.91 -7.18 4.28
C ASP A 114 2.11 -7.46 2.79
N ARG A 115 1.12 -7.12 1.96
CA ARG A 115 1.25 -7.16 0.49
C ARG A 115 2.40 -6.29 -0.02
N ALA A 116 2.65 -5.13 0.58
CA ALA A 116 3.78 -4.29 0.19
C ALA A 116 5.12 -4.99 0.48
N LYS A 117 5.29 -5.60 1.65
CA LYS A 117 6.46 -6.41 1.98
C LYS A 117 6.63 -7.59 1.02
N GLU A 118 5.57 -8.31 0.69
CA GLU A 118 5.63 -9.39 -0.29
C GLU A 118 6.13 -8.91 -1.67
N VAL A 119 5.62 -7.77 -2.15
CA VAL A 119 6.04 -7.19 -3.45
C VAL A 119 7.51 -6.80 -3.41
N ILE A 120 8.00 -6.25 -2.29
CA ILE A 120 9.42 -5.93 -2.09
C ILE A 120 10.26 -7.21 -2.16
N MET A 121 9.91 -8.24 -1.38
CA MET A 121 10.59 -9.53 -1.36
C MET A 121 10.66 -10.15 -2.77
N LYS A 122 9.53 -10.21 -3.48
CA LYS A 122 9.44 -10.73 -4.86
C LYS A 122 10.31 -9.93 -5.84
N SER A 123 10.41 -8.60 -5.65
CA SER A 123 11.24 -7.71 -6.50
C SER A 123 12.75 -7.95 -6.37
N PHE A 124 13.17 -8.62 -5.30
CA PHE A 124 14.54 -9.06 -5.05
C PHE A 124 14.72 -10.58 -5.14
N LEU A 125 13.77 -11.29 -5.76
CA LEU A 125 13.80 -12.75 -5.95
C LEU A 125 13.97 -13.52 -4.62
N GLY A 126 13.46 -12.96 -3.53
CA GLY A 126 13.58 -13.58 -2.20
C GLY A 126 14.95 -13.42 -1.52
N ASN A 127 15.93 -12.72 -2.12
CA ASN A 127 17.23 -12.48 -1.48
C ASN A 127 17.09 -11.55 -0.26
N GLU A 128 17.06 -12.15 0.93
CA GLU A 128 16.82 -11.50 2.22
C GLU A 128 17.81 -10.39 2.55
N GLU A 129 19.09 -10.55 2.18
CA GLU A 129 20.12 -9.53 2.46
C GLU A 129 19.79 -8.18 1.83
N LYS A 130 19.00 -8.16 0.75
CA LYS A 130 18.62 -6.93 0.04
C LYS A 130 17.44 -6.18 0.65
N TYR A 131 16.63 -6.83 1.50
CA TYR A 131 15.41 -6.21 2.04
C TYR A 131 15.25 -6.35 3.56
N LYS A 132 16.07 -7.14 4.25
CA LYS A 132 15.96 -7.31 5.72
C LYS A 132 16.02 -5.99 6.48
N GLU A 133 16.98 -5.13 6.16
CA GLU A 133 17.14 -3.83 6.84
C GLU A 133 15.96 -2.90 6.53
N VAL A 134 15.45 -2.96 5.30
CA VAL A 134 14.25 -2.23 4.89
C VAL A 134 13.06 -2.70 5.71
N PHE A 135 12.88 -4.01 5.92
CA PHE A 135 11.81 -4.55 6.74
C PHE A 135 11.96 -4.12 8.19
N THR A 136 13.17 -4.15 8.75
CA THR A 136 13.44 -3.61 10.09
C THR A 136 13.04 -2.15 10.22
N ILE A 137 13.34 -1.31 9.22
CA ILE A 137 12.92 0.10 9.22
C ILE A 137 11.39 0.22 9.15
N ILE A 138 10.74 -0.56 8.28
CA ILE A 138 9.29 -0.58 8.15
C ILE A 138 8.65 -0.98 9.48
N ASP A 139 9.11 -2.08 10.09
CA ASP A 139 8.58 -2.60 11.35
C ASP A 139 8.77 -1.62 12.50
N ARG A 140 9.96 -1.02 12.63
CA ARG A 140 10.21 0.01 13.65
C ARG A 140 9.30 1.22 13.46
N ARG A 141 9.09 1.66 12.22
CA ARG A 141 8.19 2.80 11.92
C ARG A 141 6.74 2.44 12.16
N TRP A 142 6.36 1.22 11.82
CA TRP A 142 5.04 0.65 12.08
C TRP A 142 4.76 0.65 13.58
N GLU A 143 5.67 0.15 14.42
CA GLU A 143 5.51 0.08 15.87
C GLU A 143 5.42 1.44 16.56
N VAL A 144 6.20 2.42 16.10
CA VAL A 144 6.27 3.75 16.76
C VAL A 144 5.12 4.67 16.36
N LYS A 145 4.62 4.59 15.12
CA LYS A 145 3.69 5.59 14.57
C LYS A 145 2.29 5.07 14.25
N LEU A 146 2.10 3.77 14.11
CA LEU A 146 0.81 3.14 13.86
C LEU A 146 0.51 2.22 15.04
N TYR A 147 -0.62 2.39 15.72
CA TYR A 147 -0.96 1.53 16.87
C TYR A 147 -1.29 0.12 16.37
N ARG A 148 -0.25 -0.73 16.30
CA ARG A 148 -0.25 -2.10 15.75
C ARG A 148 -1.43 -2.94 16.24
N PRO A 149 -1.84 -2.91 17.53
CA PRO A 149 -2.96 -3.71 18.00
C PRO A 149 -4.30 -3.34 17.36
N LEU A 150 -4.60 -2.04 17.16
CA LEU A 150 -5.88 -1.64 16.56
C LEU A 150 -5.93 -1.97 15.07
N HIS A 151 -4.82 -1.82 14.36
CA HIS A 151 -4.72 -2.21 12.96
C HIS A 151 -4.80 -3.73 12.78
N ALA A 152 -4.16 -4.49 13.67
CA ALA A 152 -4.27 -5.95 13.74
C ALA A 152 -5.71 -6.39 14.03
N ALA A 153 -6.36 -5.81 15.04
CA ALA A 153 -7.75 -6.11 15.38
C ALA A 153 -8.70 -5.76 14.23
N ALA A 154 -8.53 -4.59 13.61
CA ALA A 154 -9.32 -4.18 12.46
C ALA A 154 -9.09 -5.08 11.24
N HIS A 155 -7.88 -5.60 11.06
CA HIS A 155 -7.56 -6.56 10.01
C HIS A 155 -8.22 -7.92 10.26
N PHE A 156 -8.15 -8.42 11.49
CA PHE A 156 -8.81 -9.66 11.90
C PHE A 156 -10.33 -9.60 11.63
N LEU A 157 -10.96 -8.47 11.97
CA LEU A 157 -12.40 -8.28 11.81
C LEU A 157 -12.82 -7.84 10.40
N ASN A 158 -11.85 -7.66 9.49
CA ASN A 158 -12.14 -7.40 8.10
C ASN A 158 -12.55 -8.71 7.40
N LEU A 159 -13.86 -8.82 7.16
CA LEU A 159 -14.50 -9.98 6.56
C LEU A 159 -13.93 -10.37 5.18
N GLU A 160 -13.47 -9.38 4.41
CA GLU A 160 -12.83 -9.63 3.13
C GLU A 160 -11.53 -10.39 3.33
N PHE A 161 -10.63 -9.92 4.22
CA PHE A 161 -9.35 -10.56 4.46
C PHE A 161 -9.47 -11.87 5.23
N TYR A 162 -10.22 -11.88 6.33
CA TYR A 162 -10.33 -13.03 7.22
C TYR A 162 -10.85 -14.28 6.49
N TYR A 163 -11.87 -14.13 5.65
CA TYR A 163 -12.45 -15.26 4.92
C TYR A 163 -11.84 -15.51 3.54
N TYR A 164 -11.04 -14.59 3.02
CA TYR A 164 -10.25 -14.82 1.79
C TYR A 164 -8.96 -15.58 2.11
N ASN A 165 -8.27 -15.20 3.20
CA ASN A 165 -7.05 -15.84 3.64
C ASN A 165 -7.15 -16.25 5.12
N LYS A 166 -7.31 -17.55 5.37
CA LYS A 166 -7.39 -18.09 6.74
C LYS A 166 -6.07 -17.99 7.52
N SER A 167 -4.94 -17.63 6.89
CA SER A 167 -3.68 -17.44 7.62
C SER A 167 -3.77 -16.35 8.67
N VAL A 168 -4.72 -15.42 8.53
CA VAL A 168 -5.03 -14.38 9.53
C VAL A 168 -5.39 -14.98 10.89
N ASP A 169 -5.99 -16.18 10.91
CA ASP A 169 -6.40 -16.84 12.15
C ASP A 169 -5.22 -17.41 12.95
N VAL A 170 -4.11 -17.73 12.29
CA VAL A 170 -2.89 -18.28 12.91
C VAL A 170 -1.76 -17.25 13.06
N ASP A 171 -1.95 -16.02 12.59
CA ASP A 171 -0.99 -14.93 12.77
C ASP A 171 -1.01 -14.47 14.23
N PHE A 172 0.05 -14.81 14.97
CA PHE A 172 0.22 -14.44 16.37
C PHE A 172 0.14 -12.93 16.59
N GLY A 173 0.73 -12.11 15.71
CA GLY A 173 0.70 -10.66 15.83
C GLY A 173 -0.70 -10.08 15.63
N VAL A 174 -1.51 -10.72 14.77
CA VAL A 174 -2.91 -10.34 14.59
C VAL A 174 -3.75 -10.72 15.82
N GLN A 175 -3.61 -11.96 16.32
CA GLN A 175 -4.33 -12.45 17.49
C GLN A 175 -3.98 -11.66 18.75
N ASP A 176 -2.69 -11.47 19.04
CA ASP A 176 -2.20 -10.66 20.16
C ASP A 176 -2.72 -9.22 20.08
N GLY A 177 -2.72 -8.63 18.89
CA GLY A 177 -3.25 -7.29 18.65
C GLY A 177 -4.75 -7.19 18.96
N LEU A 178 -5.53 -8.18 18.53
CA LEU A 178 -6.97 -8.26 18.80
C LEU A 178 -7.25 -8.32 20.30
N LEU A 179 -6.61 -9.26 21.01
CA LEU A 179 -6.84 -9.47 22.44
C LEU A 179 -6.42 -8.24 23.27
N LYS A 180 -5.27 -7.62 22.96
CA LYS A 180 -4.83 -6.36 23.59
C LYS A 180 -5.84 -5.23 23.39
N CYS A 181 -6.48 -5.16 22.23
CA CYS A 181 -7.51 -4.15 21.99
C CYS A 181 -8.81 -4.45 22.74
N ILE A 182 -9.26 -5.70 22.77
CA ILE A 182 -10.46 -6.08 23.56
C ILE A 182 -10.23 -5.73 25.04
N GLN A 183 -9.09 -6.15 25.62
CA GLN A 183 -8.75 -5.84 27.01
C GLN A 183 -8.70 -4.33 27.29
N ARG A 184 -8.23 -3.52 26.33
CA ARG A 184 -8.10 -2.07 26.49
C ARG A 184 -9.42 -1.31 26.32
N PHE A 185 -10.25 -1.71 25.35
CA PHE A 185 -11.45 -0.96 24.96
C PHE A 185 -12.74 -1.49 25.57
N VAL A 186 -12.75 -2.70 26.12
CA VAL A 186 -13.90 -3.32 26.78
C VAL A 186 -13.60 -3.39 28.28
N PRO A 187 -14.15 -2.50 29.13
CA PRO A 187 -13.75 -2.43 30.54
C PRO A 187 -14.26 -3.60 31.40
N SER A 188 -15.39 -4.20 31.04
CA SER A 188 -16.00 -5.30 31.79
C SER A 188 -15.40 -6.64 31.37
N THR A 189 -14.87 -7.40 32.33
CA THR A 189 -14.32 -8.75 32.07
C THR A 189 -15.38 -9.71 31.56
N ASP A 190 -16.62 -9.63 32.07
CA ASP A 190 -17.76 -10.43 31.55
C ASP A 190 -18.07 -10.10 30.08
N VAL A 191 -17.94 -8.83 29.68
CA VAL A 191 -18.12 -8.43 28.27
C VAL A 191 -16.90 -8.84 27.42
N GLN A 192 -15.69 -8.83 27.98
CA GLN A 192 -14.50 -9.35 27.30
C GLN A 192 -14.65 -10.85 26.99
N ASP A 193 -15.07 -11.64 27.96
CA ASP A 193 -15.28 -13.09 27.82
C ASP A 193 -16.36 -13.37 26.77
N LYS A 194 -17.50 -12.68 26.84
CA LYS A 194 -18.57 -12.78 25.82
C LYS A 194 -18.09 -12.35 24.43
N THR A 195 -17.27 -11.30 24.34
CA THR A 195 -16.69 -10.86 23.06
C THR A 195 -15.76 -11.95 22.51
N SER A 196 -14.98 -12.60 23.37
CA SER A 196 -14.11 -13.72 23.00
C SER A 196 -14.90 -14.93 22.49
N ASP A 197 -16.01 -15.27 23.14
CA ASP A 197 -16.91 -16.34 22.70
C ASP A 197 -17.55 -16.01 21.34
N GLU A 198 -17.97 -14.76 21.13
CA GLU A 198 -18.49 -14.29 19.84
C GLU A 198 -17.45 -14.33 18.72
N LEU A 199 -16.14 -14.23 19.03
CA LEU A 199 -15.10 -14.46 18.02
C LEU A 199 -15.17 -15.88 17.48
N ALA A 200 -15.43 -16.91 18.31
CA ALA A 200 -15.59 -18.28 17.83
C ALA A 200 -16.77 -18.40 16.84
N ILE A 201 -17.89 -17.72 17.11
CA ILE A 201 -19.05 -17.63 16.21
C ILE A 201 -18.64 -16.96 14.88
N TYR A 202 -17.87 -15.89 14.96
CA TYR A 202 -17.27 -15.23 13.79
C TYR A 202 -16.41 -16.20 12.97
N LYS A 203 -15.57 -17.03 13.59
CA LYS A 203 -14.71 -17.98 12.85
C LYS A 203 -15.51 -19.09 12.14
N VAL A 204 -16.56 -19.60 12.76
CA VAL A 204 -17.32 -20.78 12.30
C VAL A 204 -18.39 -20.46 11.25
N LYS A 205 -18.52 -19.18 10.85
CA LYS A 205 -19.37 -18.71 9.73
C LYS A 205 -20.88 -18.88 9.94
N GLY A 206 -21.45 -18.71 11.14
CA GLY A 206 -22.91 -18.85 11.40
C GLY A 206 -23.83 -18.06 10.44
N LEU A 207 -24.39 -16.92 10.87
CA LEU A 207 -25.12 -16.03 9.95
C LEU A 207 -24.20 -15.43 8.87
N PHE A 208 -22.90 -15.39 9.14
CA PHE A 208 -21.86 -14.91 8.23
C PHE A 208 -21.59 -15.83 7.03
N GLY A 209 -22.05 -17.09 7.10
CA GLY A 209 -21.89 -18.09 6.04
C GLY A 209 -23.06 -18.13 5.06
N ILE A 210 -24.13 -17.36 5.29
CA ILE A 210 -25.26 -17.27 4.37
C ILE A 210 -24.80 -16.67 3.04
N SER A 211 -25.27 -17.21 1.92
CA SER A 211 -24.86 -16.80 0.56
C SER A 211 -24.95 -15.29 0.32
N MET A 212 -25.96 -14.63 0.89
CA MET A 212 -26.12 -13.18 0.83
C MET A 212 -25.03 -12.42 1.61
N ALA A 213 -24.70 -12.88 2.81
CA ALA A 213 -23.64 -12.30 3.64
C ALA A 213 -22.27 -12.42 2.94
N ILE A 214 -21.99 -13.58 2.33
CA ILE A 214 -20.77 -13.82 1.56
C ILE A 214 -20.67 -12.90 0.35
N ARG A 215 -21.76 -12.74 -0.43
CA ARG A 215 -21.76 -11.88 -1.63
C ARG A 215 -21.60 -10.39 -1.30
N LEU A 216 -22.13 -9.94 -0.17
CA LEU A 216 -22.13 -8.52 0.20
C LEU A 216 -20.90 -8.07 1.00
N ARG A 217 -20.06 -8.98 1.50
CA ARG A 217 -18.94 -8.64 2.40
C ARG A 217 -17.84 -7.78 1.78
N SER A 218 -17.70 -7.79 0.45
CA SER A 218 -16.70 -7.00 -0.29
C SER A 218 -17.29 -5.80 -1.03
N THR A 219 -18.62 -5.68 -1.07
CA THR A 219 -19.32 -4.61 -1.80
C THR A 219 -20.04 -3.63 -0.89
N LYS A 220 -20.46 -4.08 0.29
CA LYS A 220 -21.13 -3.26 1.30
C LYS A 220 -20.09 -2.67 2.27
N ALA A 221 -20.33 -1.45 2.74
CA ALA A 221 -19.46 -0.84 3.74
C ALA A 221 -19.44 -1.69 5.03
N PRO A 222 -18.27 -1.85 5.69
CA PRO A 222 -18.16 -2.74 6.86
C PRO A 222 -19.20 -2.47 7.94
N ALA A 223 -19.42 -1.20 8.31
CA ALA A 223 -20.40 -0.83 9.33
C ALA A 223 -21.83 -1.27 8.97
N GLU A 224 -22.23 -1.10 7.72
CA GLU A 224 -23.57 -1.51 7.27
C GLU A 224 -23.69 -3.03 7.14
N TRP A 225 -22.61 -3.73 6.77
CA TRP A 225 -22.59 -5.19 6.75
C TRP A 225 -22.77 -5.74 8.16
N TRP A 226 -21.99 -5.23 9.13
CA TRP A 226 -22.10 -5.63 10.53
C TRP A 226 -23.48 -5.33 11.11
N SER A 227 -24.11 -4.21 10.74
CA SER A 227 -25.49 -3.92 11.12
C SER A 227 -26.52 -4.90 10.55
N THR A 228 -26.24 -5.54 9.41
CA THR A 228 -27.19 -6.45 8.74
C THR A 228 -27.03 -7.89 9.22
N PHE A 229 -25.79 -8.34 9.44
CA PHE A 229 -25.47 -9.75 9.68
C PHE A 229 -24.87 -10.02 11.07
N GLY A 230 -24.49 -8.99 11.83
CA GLY A 230 -23.81 -9.08 13.12
C GLY A 230 -24.72 -9.33 14.33
N ALA A 231 -26.02 -9.58 14.13
CA ALA A 231 -26.98 -9.75 15.23
C ALA A 231 -26.64 -10.92 16.17
N SER A 232 -25.91 -11.94 15.68
CA SER A 232 -25.42 -13.06 16.47
C SER A 232 -24.12 -12.76 17.24
N THR A 233 -23.55 -11.57 17.10
CA THR A 233 -22.29 -11.14 17.74
C THR A 233 -22.37 -9.66 18.14
N GLN A 234 -23.25 -9.35 19.10
CA GLN A 234 -23.59 -7.97 19.46
C GLN A 234 -22.44 -7.27 20.20
N ASN A 235 -21.68 -8.00 21.01
CA ASN A 235 -20.52 -7.43 21.72
C ASN A 235 -19.39 -7.10 20.73
N LEU A 236 -19.17 -7.97 19.75
CA LEU A 236 -18.21 -7.75 18.67
C LEU A 236 -18.60 -6.57 17.78
N GLN A 237 -19.89 -6.42 17.49
CA GLN A 237 -20.44 -5.27 16.75
C GLN A 237 -20.26 -3.95 17.53
N ALA A 238 -20.48 -3.96 18.85
CA ALA A 238 -20.25 -2.80 19.71
C ALA A 238 -18.76 -2.42 19.75
N TYR A 239 -17.87 -3.41 19.90
CA TYR A 239 -16.43 -3.21 19.84
C TYR A 239 -15.95 -2.58 18.52
N LEU A 240 -16.51 -3.00 17.38
CA LEU A 240 -16.23 -2.40 16.07
C LEU A 240 -16.67 -0.93 16.00
N SER A 241 -17.79 -0.60 16.62
CA SER A 241 -18.29 0.77 16.66
C SER A 241 -17.37 1.68 17.49
N LEU A 242 -16.83 1.17 18.61
CA LEU A 242 -15.82 1.86 19.44
C LEU A 242 -14.50 2.07 18.68
N THR A 243 -14.04 1.06 17.96
CA THR A 243 -12.76 1.07 17.23
C THR A 243 -12.82 1.70 15.85
N CYS A 244 -14.01 1.97 15.30
CA CYS A 244 -14.23 2.71 14.05
C CYS A 244 -14.67 4.18 14.26
N SER A 245 -14.79 4.65 15.51
CA SER A 245 -15.15 6.03 15.78
C SER A 245 -14.12 7.02 15.22
N PRO A 246 -14.56 8.09 14.52
CA PRO A 246 -13.67 9.08 13.90
C PRO A 246 -12.82 9.86 14.90
N LEU A 247 -13.24 9.96 16.16
CA LEU A 247 -12.55 10.71 17.23
C LEU A 247 -11.13 10.24 17.54
N GLY A 248 -10.75 9.01 17.14
CA GLY A 248 -9.40 8.46 17.38
C GLY A 248 -8.41 8.56 16.20
N CYS A 249 -8.81 9.08 15.04
CA CYS A 249 -7.89 9.26 13.89
C CYS A 249 -7.69 10.70 13.45
N GLU A 250 -8.32 11.66 14.10
CA GLU A 250 -7.95 13.05 13.87
C GLU A 250 -6.56 13.28 14.46
N ARG A 251 -5.60 13.51 13.55
CA ARG A 251 -4.24 14.02 13.78
C ARG A 251 -3.21 12.99 14.22
N ASN A 252 -2.53 12.38 13.24
CA ASN A 252 -1.15 11.91 13.46
C ASN A 252 -0.22 11.96 12.23
N TRP A 253 -0.62 12.58 11.11
CA TRP A 253 0.18 12.55 9.89
C TRP A 253 0.48 13.90 9.25
N SER A 254 0.28 15.01 9.96
CA SER A 254 0.80 16.34 9.58
C SER A 254 2.33 16.46 9.73
N ILE A 255 3.06 15.35 9.62
CA ILE A 255 4.53 15.25 9.83
C ILE A 255 5.24 14.75 8.56
N PHE A 256 4.49 14.66 7.44
CA PHE A 256 5.04 14.43 6.11
C PHE A 256 4.95 15.67 5.20
N GLU A 257 4.50 16.80 5.74
CA GLU A 257 4.82 18.16 5.25
C GLU A 257 6.10 18.65 5.94
#